data_AF-T1FY05-F1
#
_entry.id   AF-T1FY05-F1
#
_cell.length_a   1.000
_cell.length_b   1.000
_cell.length_c   1.000
_cell.angle_alpha   90.00
_cell.angle_beta   90.00
_cell.angle_gamma   90.00
#
_symmetry.space_group_name_H-M   'P 1'
#
loop_
_entity.id
_entity.type
_entity.pdbx_description
1 polymer ?
#
loop_
_entity_poly.entity_id
_entity_poly.type
_entity_poly.pdbx_seq_one_letter_code
_entity_poly.pdbx_strand_id
1 'polypeptide(L)'
;MWLLHFQTEFTNEEHAAIQEALRQKLGPEFISQRPGGGGQKLAYVEGWKLVNLANEIFGFNGWSHSIVNQTVDFVDLFNGKFYVGVSAIVRVQLKDGIYHEDIGYGVSEGMKSKALSVEKARKEAVTDGLKRALKSFGNALGNCLGDMNYLKFIARTPAQVNCIYRHFCHLRNHYFNS
;
A
#
# COMPACT_ATOMS: atom_id res chain seq x y z
N MET A 1 -11.69 15.68 28.87
CA MET A 1 -10.58 16.64 28.72
C MET A 1 -9.33 15.84 28.38
N TRP A 2 -8.62 16.24 27.31
CA TRP A 2 -7.46 15.58 26.66
C TRP A 2 -7.84 14.38 25.76
N LEU A 3 -7.51 14.32 24.47
CA LEU A 3 -6.23 14.61 23.81
C LEU A 3 -6.42 15.50 22.56
N LEU A 4 -5.91 16.74 22.61
CA LEU A 4 -5.50 17.42 21.39
C LEU A 4 -4.29 16.63 20.89
N HIS A 5 -4.45 15.82 19.83
CA HIS A 5 -3.29 15.41 19.05
C HIS A 5 -2.63 16.70 18.59
N PHE A 6 -1.39 16.95 19.01
CA PHE A 6 -0.58 17.98 18.39
C PHE A 6 -0.37 17.56 16.95
N GLN A 7 -1.25 18.01 16.06
CA GLN A 7 -1.08 17.90 14.62
C GLN A 7 0.09 18.78 14.26
N THR A 8 1.12 18.16 13.65
CA THR A 8 2.29 18.89 13.18
C THR A 8 2.06 19.18 11.71
N GLU A 9 1.79 20.44 11.40
CA GLU A 9 1.69 20.89 10.01
C GLU A 9 3.00 20.64 9.24
N PHE A 10 2.88 20.31 7.95
CA PHE A 10 4.05 20.29 7.07
C PHE A 10 4.49 21.73 6.76
N THR A 11 5.81 21.95 6.64
CA THR A 11 6.28 23.25 6.13
C THR A 11 5.92 23.40 4.65
N ASN A 12 5.96 24.62 4.11
CA ASN A 12 5.68 24.85 2.68
C ASN A 12 6.66 24.08 1.78
N GLU A 13 7.91 23.95 2.21
CA GLU A 13 8.98 23.23 1.52
C GLU A 13 8.72 21.71 1.57
N GLU A 14 8.37 21.16 2.73
CA GLU A 14 7.99 19.76 2.86
C GLU A 14 6.76 19.44 1.99
N HIS A 15 5.74 20.29 2.03
CA HIS A 15 4.52 20.12 1.25
C HIS A 15 4.81 20.12 -0.26
N ALA A 16 5.64 21.05 -0.75
CA ALA A 16 6.04 21.08 -2.16
C ALA A 16 6.83 19.83 -2.58
N ALA A 17 7.78 19.38 -1.74
CA ALA A 17 8.58 18.19 -2.00
C ALA A 17 7.72 16.91 -2.02
N ILE A 18 6.83 16.75 -1.04
CA ILE A 18 5.89 15.61 -0.95
C ILE A 18 4.95 15.61 -2.15
N GLN A 19 4.40 16.78 -2.52
CA GLN A 19 3.49 16.90 -3.66
C GLN A 19 4.16 16.49 -4.97
N GLU A 20 5.42 16.87 -5.18
CA GLU A 20 6.16 16.45 -6.38
C GLU A 20 6.51 14.96 -6.35
N ALA A 21 6.93 14.44 -5.20
CA ALA A 21 7.19 13.02 -5.03
C ALA A 21 5.95 12.16 -5.33
N LEU A 22 4.78 12.53 -4.79
CA LEU A 22 3.53 11.78 -4.95
C LEU A 22 3.02 11.73 -6.40
N ARG A 23 3.42 12.69 -7.25
CA ARG A 23 3.07 12.70 -8.68
C ARG A 23 3.81 11.65 -9.50
N GLN A 24 5.00 11.25 -9.06
CA GLN A 24 5.85 10.32 -9.80
C GLN A 24 5.17 8.95 -9.93
N LYS A 25 5.22 8.36 -11.12
CA LYS A 25 4.77 6.97 -11.32
C LYS A 25 5.89 6.01 -10.93
N LEU A 26 5.51 4.84 -10.43
CA LEU A 26 6.48 3.81 -10.03
C LEU A 26 7.35 3.34 -11.20
N GLY A 27 8.56 2.87 -10.92
CA GLY A 27 9.36 2.15 -11.90
C GLY A 27 8.95 0.66 -12.01
N PRO A 28 9.35 -0.04 -13.07
CA PRO A 28 9.09 -1.48 -13.24
C PRO A 28 9.62 -2.32 -12.06
N GLU A 29 10.67 -1.87 -11.36
CA GLU A 29 11.26 -2.52 -10.19
C GLU A 29 10.32 -2.61 -8.97
N PHE A 30 9.30 -1.75 -8.91
CA PHE A 30 8.29 -1.79 -7.84
C PHE A 30 7.10 -2.68 -8.19
N ILE A 31 6.92 -3.05 -9.45
CA ILE A 31 5.72 -3.71 -9.97
C ILE A 31 5.96 -5.21 -10.14
N SER A 32 5.18 -5.99 -9.40
CA SER A 32 5.09 -7.45 -9.51
C SER A 32 3.86 -7.84 -10.34
N GLN A 33 3.89 -9.03 -10.95
CA GLN A 33 2.75 -9.57 -11.69
C GLN A 33 2.32 -10.92 -11.11
N ARG A 34 1.00 -11.14 -11.06
CA ARG A 34 0.42 -12.46 -10.75
C ARG A 34 -0.52 -12.90 -11.87
N PRO A 35 -0.70 -14.21 -12.09
CA PRO A 35 -1.77 -14.70 -12.95
C PRO A 35 -3.14 -14.24 -12.43
N GLY A 36 -4.00 -13.80 -13.32
CA GLY A 36 -5.40 -13.50 -13.10
C GLY A 36 -6.32 -14.43 -13.90
N GLY A 37 -7.63 -14.21 -13.80
CA GLY A 37 -8.63 -14.95 -14.57
C GLY A 37 -8.46 -14.74 -16.08
N GLY A 38 -8.80 -15.76 -16.87
CA GLY A 38 -8.78 -15.67 -18.34
C GLY A 38 -7.40 -15.44 -18.96
N GLY A 39 -6.32 -15.83 -18.27
CA GLY A 39 -4.94 -15.68 -18.77
C GLY A 39 -4.37 -14.27 -18.65
N GLN A 40 -5.09 -13.33 -18.04
CA GLN A 40 -4.59 -11.99 -17.79
C GLN A 40 -3.49 -11.98 -16.72
N LYS A 41 -2.60 -11.00 -16.77
CA LYS A 41 -1.63 -10.74 -15.70
C LYS A 41 -2.07 -9.50 -14.93
N LEU A 42 -2.18 -9.64 -13.60
CA LEU A 42 -2.55 -8.55 -12.71
C LEU A 42 -1.29 -7.95 -12.09
N ALA A 43 -1.06 -6.66 -12.36
CA ALA A 43 0.02 -5.90 -11.75
C ALA A 43 -0.33 -5.53 -10.30
N TYR A 44 0.64 -5.65 -9.41
CA TYR A 44 0.51 -5.24 -8.02
C TYR A 44 1.86 -4.80 -7.44
N VAL A 45 1.81 -4.02 -6.37
CA VAL A 45 3.01 -3.68 -5.58
C VAL A 45 2.93 -4.44 -4.26
N GLU A 46 4.06 -5.00 -3.84
CA GLU A 46 4.18 -5.72 -2.58
C GLU A 46 4.03 -4.76 -1.39
N GLY A 47 3.40 -5.22 -0.31
CA GLY A 47 3.10 -4.36 0.84
C GLY A 47 4.34 -3.70 1.46
N TRP A 48 5.44 -4.45 1.58
CA TRP A 48 6.68 -3.94 2.15
C TRP A 48 7.30 -2.79 1.33
N LYS A 49 7.15 -2.81 -0.01
CA LYS A 49 7.64 -1.71 -0.87
C LYS A 49 6.87 -0.42 -0.60
N LEU A 50 5.54 -0.52 -0.41
CA LEU A 50 4.71 0.65 -0.11
C LEU A 50 4.98 1.22 1.29
N VAL A 51 5.28 0.36 2.28
CA VAL A 51 5.73 0.81 3.61
C VAL A 51 7.04 1.58 3.51
N ASN A 52 8.01 1.08 2.75
CA ASN A 52 9.28 1.79 2.53
C ASN A 52 9.08 3.11 1.79
N LEU A 53 8.25 3.14 0.74
CA LEU A 53 7.93 4.37 0.02
C LEU A 53 7.25 5.41 0.94
N ALA A 54 6.32 4.99 1.79
CA ALA A 54 5.69 5.88 2.77
C ALA A 54 6.71 6.43 3.78
N ASN A 55 7.64 5.59 4.27
CA ASN A 55 8.73 6.03 5.15
C ASN A 55 9.68 7.03 4.47
N GLU A 56 9.95 6.87 3.17
CA GLU A 56 10.80 7.79 2.42
C GLU A 56 10.08 9.12 2.10
N ILE A 57 8.79 9.08 1.76
CA ILE A 57 8.01 10.26 1.37
C ILE A 57 7.63 11.09 2.60
N PHE A 58 7.11 10.46 3.65
CA PHE A 58 6.57 11.16 4.82
C PHE A 58 7.54 11.19 6.00
N GLY A 59 8.59 10.36 6.00
CA GLY A 59 9.41 10.09 7.18
C GLY A 59 8.76 9.03 8.08
N PHE A 60 9.57 8.27 8.82
CA PHE A 60 9.10 7.17 9.68
C PHE A 60 8.07 7.61 10.75
N ASN A 61 8.08 8.89 11.14
CA ASN A 61 7.17 9.50 12.11
C ASN A 61 6.15 10.47 11.46
N GLY A 62 6.16 10.62 10.14
CA GLY A 62 5.24 11.50 9.43
C GLY A 62 3.94 10.84 8.97
N TRP A 63 3.84 9.52 9.12
CA TRP A 63 2.63 8.75 8.83
C TRP A 63 2.44 7.63 9.86
N SER A 64 1.21 7.16 9.97
CA SER A 64 0.81 6.02 10.78
C SER A 64 -0.35 5.29 10.10
N HIS A 65 -0.65 4.07 10.55
CA HIS A 65 -1.86 3.39 10.16
C HIS A 65 -2.50 2.66 11.35
N SER A 66 -3.82 2.46 11.28
CA SER A 66 -4.58 1.73 12.27
C SER A 66 -5.64 0.85 11.61
N ILE A 67 -5.97 -0.26 12.25
CA ILE A 67 -7.09 -1.11 11.85
C ILE A 67 -8.32 -0.54 12.55
N VAL A 68 -9.21 0.09 11.78
CA VAL A 68 -10.45 0.69 12.28
C VAL A 68 -11.46 -0.40 12.61
N ASN A 69 -11.58 -1.40 11.74
CA ASN A 69 -12.42 -2.55 11.95
C ASN A 69 -11.86 -3.77 11.19
N GLN A 70 -12.12 -4.99 11.69
CA GLN A 70 -11.85 -6.22 10.95
C GLN A 70 -12.97 -7.24 11.21
N THR A 71 -13.65 -7.63 10.13
CA THR A 71 -14.81 -8.53 10.17
C THR A 71 -14.49 -9.82 9.45
N VAL A 72 -14.85 -10.95 10.06
CA VAL A 72 -14.85 -12.24 9.38
C VAL A 72 -16.21 -12.41 8.75
N ASP A 73 -16.27 -12.30 7.44
CA ASP A 73 -17.54 -12.28 6.70
C ASP A 73 -18.11 -13.69 6.59
N PHE A 74 -17.26 -14.70 6.39
CA PHE A 74 -17.64 -16.11 6.41
C PHE A 74 -16.48 -17.04 6.75
N VAL A 75 -16.83 -18.22 7.28
CA VAL A 75 -15.93 -19.36 7.48
C VAL A 75 -16.70 -20.64 7.15
N ASP A 76 -16.54 -21.14 5.93
CA ASP A 76 -17.24 -22.31 5.44
C ASP A 76 -16.33 -23.54 5.40
N LEU A 77 -16.93 -24.70 5.63
CA LEU A 77 -16.28 -26.01 5.50
C LEU A 77 -16.97 -26.80 4.39
N PHE A 78 -16.24 -27.06 3.30
CA PHE A 78 -16.74 -27.86 2.18
C PHE A 78 -15.71 -28.92 1.80
N ASN A 79 -16.15 -30.18 1.73
CA ASN A 79 -15.30 -31.34 1.42
C ASN A 79 -13.98 -31.40 2.22
N GLY A 80 -14.06 -31.12 3.53
CA GLY A 80 -12.90 -31.14 4.44
C GLY A 80 -11.90 -30.00 4.23
N LYS A 81 -12.28 -28.94 3.51
CA LYS A 81 -11.48 -27.75 3.25
C LYS A 81 -12.21 -26.48 3.70
N PHE A 82 -11.45 -25.55 4.25
CA PHE A 82 -11.97 -24.26 4.71
C PHE A 82 -11.91 -23.19 3.62
N TYR A 83 -12.95 -22.37 3.60
CA TYR A 83 -13.10 -21.18 2.76
C TYR A 83 -13.41 -20.01 3.68
N VAL A 84 -12.55 -18.99 3.68
CA VAL A 84 -12.61 -17.89 4.64
C VAL A 84 -12.50 -16.56 3.89
N GLY A 85 -13.43 -15.66 4.18
CA GLY A 85 -13.43 -14.27 3.74
C GLY A 85 -13.33 -13.33 4.94
N VAL A 86 -12.42 -12.36 4.86
CA VAL A 86 -12.23 -11.34 5.90
C VAL A 86 -12.13 -9.97 5.25
N SER A 87 -12.91 -9.02 5.76
CA SER A 87 -12.81 -7.60 5.42
C SER A 87 -12.10 -6.83 6.54
N ALA A 88 -11.31 -5.81 6.17
CA ALA A 88 -10.66 -4.92 7.13
C ALA A 88 -10.73 -3.47 6.66
N ILE A 89 -11.17 -2.55 7.52
CA ILE A 89 -11.10 -1.10 7.27
C ILE A 89 -9.79 -0.61 7.88
N VAL A 90 -8.92 -0.04 7.05
CA VAL A 90 -7.62 0.47 7.48
C VAL A 90 -7.57 1.98 7.24
N ARG A 91 -7.17 2.73 8.26
CA ARG A 91 -6.91 4.17 8.19
C ARG A 91 -5.41 4.39 8.09
N VAL A 92 -4.97 5.20 7.13
CA VAL A 92 -3.64 5.79 7.07
C VAL A 92 -3.76 7.27 7.38
N GLN A 93 -2.95 7.77 8.31
CA GLN A 93 -3.00 9.16 8.78
C GLN A 93 -1.60 9.78 8.77
N LEU A 94 -1.49 11.01 8.27
CA LEU A 94 -0.26 11.80 8.27
C LEU A 94 -0.12 12.64 9.56
N LYS A 95 1.06 13.20 9.80
CA LYS A 95 1.38 14.00 11.02
C LYS A 95 0.53 15.27 11.17
N ASP A 96 0.00 15.81 10.07
CA ASP A 96 -0.90 16.97 10.03
C ASP A 96 -2.36 16.57 10.34
N GLY A 97 -2.65 15.27 10.47
CA GLY A 97 -3.97 14.74 10.77
C GLY A 97 -4.81 14.36 9.55
N ILE A 98 -4.38 14.66 8.32
CA ILE A 98 -5.05 14.21 7.10
C ILE A 98 -5.00 12.68 7.02
N TYR A 99 -6.10 12.06 6.64
CA TYR A 99 -6.21 10.61 6.58
C TYR A 99 -7.02 10.12 5.39
N HIS A 100 -6.72 8.89 4.98
CA HIS A 100 -7.51 8.11 4.05
C HIS A 100 -7.85 6.75 4.66
N GLU A 101 -9.08 6.31 4.45
CA GLU A 101 -9.56 4.99 4.83
C GLU A 101 -9.96 4.21 3.59
N ASP A 102 -9.67 2.91 3.59
CA ASP A 102 -10.17 2.00 2.57
C ASP A 102 -10.38 0.60 3.17
N ILE A 103 -11.20 -0.19 2.48
CA ILE A 103 -11.48 -1.59 2.79
C ILE A 103 -10.50 -2.50 2.07
N GLY A 104 -9.82 -3.36 2.81
CA GLY A 104 -9.06 -4.49 2.30
C GLY A 104 -9.83 -5.78 2.43
N TYR A 105 -9.53 -6.74 1.55
CA TYR A 105 -10.13 -8.06 1.60
C TYR A 105 -9.08 -9.16 1.56
N GLY A 106 -9.26 -10.17 2.41
CA GLY A 106 -8.38 -11.32 2.50
C GLY A 106 -9.17 -12.61 2.35
N VAL A 107 -8.62 -13.52 1.54
CA VAL A 107 -9.30 -14.76 1.17
C VAL A 107 -8.38 -15.94 1.40
N SER A 108 -8.90 -17.01 1.99
CA SER A 108 -8.22 -18.30 2.07
C SER A 108 -9.15 -19.41 1.64
N GLU A 109 -8.74 -20.17 0.61
CA GLU A 109 -9.55 -21.22 0.02
C GLU A 109 -8.76 -22.52 0.00
N GLY A 110 -9.42 -23.62 0.36
CA GLY A 110 -8.92 -24.96 0.11
C GLY A 110 -7.93 -25.52 1.14
N MET A 111 -7.62 -24.79 2.23
CA MET A 111 -6.76 -25.32 3.29
C MET A 111 -7.54 -26.24 4.22
N LYS A 112 -6.89 -27.29 4.74
CA LYS A 112 -7.50 -28.21 5.72
C LYS A 112 -7.54 -27.64 7.14
N SER A 113 -6.63 -26.71 7.46
CA SER A 113 -6.52 -26.12 8.80
C SER A 113 -7.32 -24.83 8.89
N LYS A 114 -8.35 -24.81 9.75
CA LYS A 114 -9.14 -23.60 10.04
C LYS A 114 -8.27 -22.45 10.53
N ALA A 115 -7.32 -22.75 11.41
CA ALA A 115 -6.45 -21.74 12.02
C ALA A 115 -5.58 -21.04 10.96
N LEU A 116 -4.94 -21.80 10.07
CA LEU A 116 -4.11 -21.22 9.00
C LEU A 116 -4.96 -20.47 7.96
N SER A 117 -6.17 -20.94 7.66
CA SER A 117 -7.09 -20.22 6.78
C SER A 117 -7.47 -18.84 7.32
N VAL A 118 -7.87 -18.78 8.60
CA VAL A 118 -8.26 -17.53 9.25
C VAL A 118 -7.06 -16.61 9.41
N GLU A 119 -5.89 -17.13 9.78
CA GLU A 119 -4.64 -16.35 9.89
C GLU A 119 -4.28 -15.69 8.55
N LYS A 120 -4.27 -16.47 7.46
CA LYS A 120 -3.98 -15.96 6.12
C LYS A 120 -4.96 -14.85 5.73
N ALA A 121 -6.26 -15.12 5.82
CA ALA A 121 -7.30 -14.17 5.41
C ALA A 121 -7.24 -12.86 6.23
N ARG A 122 -7.03 -12.93 7.55
CA ARG A 122 -6.89 -11.74 8.39
C ARG A 122 -5.65 -10.91 8.03
N LYS A 123 -4.49 -11.54 7.85
CA LYS A 123 -3.24 -10.83 7.49
C LYS A 123 -3.35 -10.18 6.10
N GLU A 124 -3.94 -10.89 5.15
CA GLU A 124 -4.14 -10.40 3.79
C GLU A 124 -5.11 -9.21 3.75
N ALA A 125 -6.23 -9.27 4.49
CA ALA A 125 -7.20 -8.18 4.55
C ALA A 125 -6.59 -6.87 5.05
N VAL A 126 -5.79 -6.92 6.13
CA VAL A 126 -5.11 -5.72 6.67
C VAL A 126 -4.08 -5.19 5.67
N THR A 127 -3.27 -6.07 5.08
CA THR A 127 -2.25 -5.68 4.12
C THR A 127 -2.88 -5.05 2.88
N ASP A 128 -4.00 -5.61 2.40
CA ASP A 128 -4.71 -5.05 1.25
C ASP A 128 -5.32 -3.68 1.57
N GLY A 129 -5.95 -3.54 2.75
CA GLY A 129 -6.53 -2.27 3.20
C GLY A 129 -5.48 -1.17 3.32
N LEU A 130 -4.32 -1.49 3.91
CA LEU A 130 -3.18 -0.58 3.99
C LEU A 130 -2.71 -0.11 2.60
N LYS A 131 -2.51 -1.06 1.66
CA LYS A 131 -2.09 -0.71 0.29
C LYS A 131 -3.12 0.18 -0.39
N ARG A 132 -4.42 -0.07 -0.19
CA ARG A 132 -5.50 0.69 -0.81
C ARG A 132 -5.60 2.10 -0.24
N ALA A 133 -5.56 2.24 1.09
CA ALA A 133 -5.54 3.55 1.76
C ALA A 133 -4.32 4.39 1.34
N LEU A 134 -3.13 3.78 1.17
CA LEU A 134 -1.93 4.47 0.70
C LEU A 134 -2.06 5.00 -0.73
N LYS A 135 -2.76 4.29 -1.63
CA LYS A 135 -2.93 4.73 -3.02
C LYS A 135 -3.62 6.09 -3.14
N SER A 136 -4.52 6.40 -2.21
CA SER A 136 -5.26 7.67 -2.21
C SER A 136 -4.37 8.91 -2.13
N PHE A 137 -3.15 8.78 -1.61
CA PHE A 137 -2.20 9.90 -1.54
C PHE A 137 -1.50 10.20 -2.88
N GLY A 138 -1.32 9.23 -3.78
CA GLY A 138 -0.69 9.53 -5.08
C GLY A 138 -0.12 8.34 -5.86
N ASN A 139 0.42 8.66 -7.05
CA ASN A 139 1.00 7.70 -7.98
C ASN A 139 2.18 6.93 -7.38
N ALA A 140 3.04 7.63 -6.62
CA ALA A 140 4.21 7.02 -5.99
C ALA A 140 3.83 5.98 -4.93
N LEU A 141 2.60 6.03 -4.40
CA LEU A 141 2.04 5.05 -3.47
C LEU A 141 1.10 4.06 -4.14
N GLY A 142 1.22 3.91 -5.47
CA GLY A 142 0.59 2.84 -6.24
C GLY A 142 -0.70 3.22 -6.95
N ASN A 143 -1.13 4.49 -6.94
CA ASN A 143 -2.30 4.92 -7.69
C ASN A 143 -2.13 4.71 -9.21
N CYS A 144 -0.88 4.78 -9.71
CA CYS A 144 -0.58 4.57 -11.12
C CYS A 144 -0.94 3.17 -11.64
N LEU A 145 -1.13 2.18 -10.76
CA LEU A 145 -1.54 0.83 -11.16
C LEU A 145 -2.98 0.76 -11.70
N GLY A 146 -3.82 1.76 -11.44
CA GLY A 146 -5.14 1.88 -12.03
C GLY A 146 -5.14 2.36 -13.49
N ASP A 147 -4.01 2.91 -13.95
CA ASP A 147 -3.86 3.44 -15.31
C ASP A 147 -3.42 2.33 -16.28
N MET A 148 -4.37 1.85 -17.07
CA MET A 148 -4.13 0.79 -18.06
C MET A 148 -3.10 1.18 -19.14
N ASN A 149 -2.96 2.46 -19.47
CA ASN A 149 -1.95 2.91 -20.43
C ASN A 149 -0.56 2.83 -19.82
N TYR A 150 -0.43 3.20 -18.56
CA TYR A 150 0.81 3.04 -17.81
C TYR A 150 1.20 1.56 -17.62
N LEU A 151 0.25 0.67 -17.32
CA LEU A 151 0.53 -0.77 -17.25
C LEU A 151 1.04 -1.33 -18.59
N LYS A 152 0.46 -0.90 -19.73
CA LYS A 152 0.95 -1.26 -21.07
C LYS A 152 2.35 -0.75 -21.34
N PHE A 153 2.68 0.46 -20.87
CA PHE A 153 4.00 1.05 -20.99
C PHE A 153 5.04 0.23 -20.20
N ILE A 154 4.80 0.00 -18.91
CA ILE A 154 5.70 -0.77 -18.03
C ILE A 154 5.91 -2.20 -18.53
N ALA A 155 4.87 -2.86 -19.05
CA ALA A 155 5.00 -4.21 -19.59
C ALA A 155 5.97 -4.31 -20.78
N ARG A 156 6.26 -3.19 -21.46
CA ARG A 156 7.21 -3.09 -22.57
C ARG A 156 8.59 -2.58 -22.13
N THR A 157 8.72 -2.09 -20.90
CA THR A 157 9.97 -1.56 -20.36
C THR A 157 10.71 -2.67 -19.61
N PRO A 158 11.92 -3.08 -20.02
CA PRO A 158 12.70 -4.04 -19.26
C PRO A 158 13.05 -3.44 -17.88
N ALA A 159 12.94 -4.26 -16.83
CA ALA A 159 13.40 -3.87 -15.51
C ALA A 159 14.90 -3.59 -15.58
N GLN A 160 15.31 -2.34 -15.37
CA GLN A 160 16.74 -2.04 -15.26
C GLN A 160 17.24 -2.56 -13.93
N VAL A 161 18.22 -3.46 -13.99
CA VAL A 161 18.98 -3.93 -12.84
C VAL A 161 19.94 -2.83 -12.43
N ASN A 162 19.46 -1.77 -11.79
CA ASN A 162 20.33 -0.77 -11.18
C ASN A 162 19.74 -0.28 -9.85
N CYS A 163 20.51 -0.55 -8.80
CA CYS A 163 20.34 -0.24 -7.38
C CYS A 163 19.18 0.69 -6.99
N ILE A 164 18.31 0.10 -6.17
CA ILE A 164 17.58 0.70 -5.04
C ILE A 164 18.27 2.00 -4.56
N TYR A 165 17.52 3.09 -4.40
CA TYR A 165 17.90 4.35 -3.71
C TYR A 165 18.47 5.56 -4.47
N ARG A 166 18.49 5.65 -5.81
CA ARG A 166 19.07 6.88 -6.44
C ARG A 166 18.12 8.06 -6.66
N HIS A 167 16.82 7.85 -6.89
CA HIS A 167 15.95 8.98 -7.26
C HIS A 167 15.34 9.71 -6.05
N PHE A 168 14.92 8.99 -5.00
CA PHE A 168 14.37 9.61 -3.79
C PHE A 168 15.46 10.27 -2.90
N CYS A 169 16.65 9.67 -2.79
CA CYS A 169 17.75 10.25 -2.00
C CYS A 169 18.26 11.59 -2.53
N HIS A 170 18.12 11.86 -3.84
CA HIS A 170 18.56 13.13 -4.42
C HIS A 170 17.66 14.30 -4.03
N LEU A 171 16.34 14.07 -3.91
CA LEU A 171 15.40 15.08 -3.42
C LEU A 171 15.66 15.38 -1.93
N ARG A 172 15.95 14.36 -1.12
CA ARG A 172 16.21 14.56 0.31
C ARG A 172 17.51 15.34 0.60
N ASN A 173 18.58 15.10 -0.16
CA ASN A 173 19.85 15.82 0.03
C ASN A 173 19.76 17.32 -0.30
N HIS A 174 18.80 17.75 -1.14
CA HIS A 174 18.63 19.16 -1.49
C HIS A 174 17.67 19.92 -0.56
N TYR A 175 16.74 19.25 0.11
CA TYR A 175 15.69 19.92 0.90
C TYR A 175 15.73 19.65 2.40
N PHE A 176 16.38 18.57 2.88
CA PHE A 176 16.36 18.19 4.31
C PHE A 176 17.72 18.30 5.03
N ASN A 177 18.76 18.81 4.35
CA ASN A 177 20.10 19.06 4.91
C ASN A 177 20.46 20.56 4.93
N SER A 178 19.46 21.44 4.94
CA SER A 178 19.63 22.90 5.02
C SER A 178 18.91 23.47 6.24
#